data_AF-A0A951N6S4-F1
#
_entry.id   AF-A0A951N6S4-F1
#
_cell.length_a   1.000
_cell.length_b   1.000
_cell.length_c   1.000
_cell.angle_alpha   90.00
_cell.angle_beta   90.00
_cell.angle_gamma   90.00
#
_symmetry.space_group_name_H-M   'P 1'
#
loop_
_entity.id
_entity.type
_entity.pdbx_description
1 polymer ?
#
loop_
_entity_poly.entity_id
_entity_poly.type
_entity_poly.pdbx_seq_one_letter_code
_entity_poly.pdbx_strand_id
1 'polypeptide(L)' 'MKSEDVCWRKAKIAALILHRAQSGRLSARDRRLSGILAADGGVTDRLIEQARQSLAARNHVRSR' A
#
# COMPACT_ATOMS: atom_id res chain seq x y z
N MET A 1 0.62 15.62 15.24
CA MET A 1 0.35 14.80 14.04
C MET A 1 0.39 13.34 14.47
N LYS A 2 -0.73 12.59 14.41
CA LYS A 2 -0.75 11.21 14.92
C LYS A 2 0.13 10.33 14.03
N SER A 3 1.16 9.70 14.60
CA SER A 3 2.11 8.85 13.89
C SER A 3 1.44 7.65 13.20
N GLU A 4 0.29 7.20 13.72
CA GLU A 4 -0.57 6.17 13.10
C GLU A 4 -1.07 6.56 11.71
N ASP A 5 -1.47 7.83 11.50
CA ASP A 5 -1.98 8.28 10.21
C ASP A 5 -0.89 8.27 9.12
N VAL A 6 0.37 8.50 9.52
CA VAL A 6 1.52 8.51 8.60
C VAL A 6 1.89 7.09 8.19
N CYS A 7 1.99 6.17 9.15
CA CYS A 7 2.29 4.76 8.88
C CYS A 7 1.19 4.12 8.02
N TRP A 8 -0.08 4.44 8.31
CA TRP A 8 -1.22 3.97 7.53
C TRP A 8 -1.22 4.48 6.08
N ARG A 9 -0.89 5.77 5.86
CA ARG A 9 -0.73 6.32 4.51
C ARG A 9 0.37 5.60 3.74
N LYS A 10 1.50 5.34 4.37
CA LYS A 10 2.62 4.59 3.76
C LYS A 10 2.23 3.14 3.42
N ALA A 11 1.51 2.46 4.31
CA ALA A 11 0.99 1.13 4.08
C ALA A 11 0.01 1.07 2.88
N LYS A 12 -0.85 2.08 2.72
CA LYS A 12 -1.71 2.19 1.52
C LYS A 12 -0.91 2.34 0.23
N ILE A 13 0.17 3.11 0.26
CA ILE A 13 1.04 3.27 -0.92
C ILE A 13 1.73 1.94 -1.25
N ALA A 14 2.25 1.22 -0.25
CA ALA A 14 2.81 -0.11 -0.43
C ALA A 14 1.78 -1.09 -1.03
N ALA A 15 0.55 -1.10 -0.51
CA ALA A 15 -0.53 -1.94 -1.04
C ALA A 15 -0.89 -1.60 -2.50
N LEU A 16 -0.88 -0.30 -2.87
CA LEU A 16 -1.10 0.13 -4.25
C LEU A 16 0.04 -0.31 -5.18
N ILE A 17 1.29 -0.22 -4.73
CA ILE A 17 2.45 -0.70 -5.49
C ILE A 17 2.34 -2.20 -5.73
N LEU A 18 1.98 -2.99 -4.70
CA LEU A 18 1.76 -4.43 -4.84
C LEU A 18 0.66 -4.74 -5.85
N HIS A 19 -0.46 -4.01 -5.81
CA HIS A 19 -1.55 -4.21 -6.76
C HIS A 19 -1.13 -3.90 -8.21
N ARG A 20 -0.34 -2.84 -8.42
CA ARG A 20 0.25 -2.51 -9.72
C ARG A 20 1.26 -3.55 -10.17
N ALA A 21 2.06 -4.08 -9.26
CA ALA A 21 3.00 -5.17 -9.52
C ALA A 21 2.29 -6.39 -10.08
N GLN A 22 1.20 -6.81 -9.42
CA GLN A 22 0.35 -7.93 -9.84
C GLN A 22 -0.31 -7.70 -11.20
N SER A 23 -0.55 -6.43 -11.57
CA SER A 23 -1.12 -6.05 -12.86
C SER A 23 -0.07 -5.85 -13.97
N GLY A 24 1.21 -6.09 -13.69
CA GLY A 24 2.32 -5.83 -14.62
C GLY A 24 2.62 -4.36 -14.89
N ARG A 25 2.07 -3.42 -14.12
CA ARG A 25 2.18 -1.96 -14.31
C ARG A 25 3.16 -1.30 -13.35
N LEU A 26 4.29 -1.95 -13.08
CA LEU A 26 5.28 -1.45 -12.12
C LEU A 26 6.19 -0.40 -12.76
N SER A 27 6.08 0.86 -12.31
CA SER A 27 6.97 1.93 -12.78
C SER A 27 8.31 1.93 -12.04
N ALA A 28 9.32 2.62 -12.60
CA ALA A 28 10.60 2.84 -11.92
C ALA A 28 10.43 3.58 -10.58
N ARG A 29 9.43 4.48 -10.51
CA ARG A 29 9.05 5.18 -9.27
C ARG A 29 8.51 4.20 -8.23
N ASP A 30 7.64 3.28 -8.63
CA ASP A 30 7.08 2.27 -7.72
C ASP A 30 8.18 1.37 -7.15
N ARG A 31 9.16 0.96 -7.97
CA ARG A 31 10.33 0.19 -7.51
C ARG A 31 11.19 0.94 -6.49
N ARG A 32 11.46 2.23 -6.74
CA ARG A 32 12.21 3.06 -5.78
C ARG A 32 11.44 3.20 -4.47
N LEU A 33 10.13 3.44 -4.57
CA LEU A 33 9.29 3.66 -3.40
C LEU A 33 9.07 2.38 -2.59
N SER A 34 8.99 1.21 -3.23
CA SER A 34 8.93 -0.08 -2.53
C SER A 34 10.19 -0.33 -1.71
N GLY A 35 11.38 0.03 -2.22
CA GLY A 35 12.62 -0.08 -1.45
C GLY A 35 12.63 0.82 -0.20
N ILE A 36 12.15 2.07 -0.33
CA ILE A 36 12.04 2.99 0.80
C ILE A 36 11.04 2.48 1.85
N LEU A 37 9.88 1.98 1.40
CA LEU A 37 8.84 1.47 2.29
C LEU A 37 9.24 0.16 2.98
N ALA A 38 10.00 -0.71 2.30
CA ALA A 38 10.51 -1.95 2.88
C ALA A 38 11.54 -1.71 4.00
N ALA A 39 12.25 -0.58 3.96
CA ALA A 39 13.18 -0.18 5.02
C ALA A 39 12.50 0.56 6.18
N ASP A 40 11.20 0.88 6.07
CA ASP A 40 10.45 1.63 7.08
C ASP A 40 9.80 0.69 8.10
N GLY A 41 10.35 0.62 9.32
CA GLY A 41 9.83 -0.23 10.39
C GLY A 41 8.40 0.09 10.85
N GLY A 42 7.85 1.26 10.49
CA GLY A 42 6.45 1.61 10.73
C GLY A 42 5.49 1.02 9.70
N VAL A 43 6.00 0.48 8.59
CA VAL A 43 5.22 -0.13 7.51
C VAL A 43 5.37 -1.65 7.60
N THR A 44 4.55 -2.26 8.45
CA THR A 44 4.56 -3.71 8.65
C THR A 44 3.75 -4.43 7.58
N ASP A 45 4.10 -5.70 7.32
CA ASP A 45 3.34 -6.57 6.40
C ASP A 45 1.85 -6.63 6.76
N ARG A 46 1.54 -6.64 8.07
CA ARG A 46 0.17 -6.62 8.57
C ARG A 46 -0.57 -5.35 8.15
N LEU A 47 0.05 -4.17 8.28
CA LEU A 47 -0.56 -2.91 7.86
C LEU A 47 -0.75 -2.85 6.35
N ILE A 48 0.19 -3.37 5.58
CA ILE A 48 0.08 -3.46 4.12
C ILE A 48 -1.11 -4.35 3.73
N GLU A 49 -1.27 -5.51 4.37
CA GLU A 49 -2.38 -6.42 4.10
C GLU A 49 -3.73 -5.81 4.50
N GLN A 50 -3.81 -5.16 5.68
CA GLN A 50 -5.00 -4.41 6.08
C GLN A 50 -5.36 -3.31 5.08
N ALA A 51 -4.36 -2.60 4.56
CA ALA A 51 -4.57 -1.58 3.53
C ALA A 51 -5.07 -2.20 2.21
N ARG A 52 -4.53 -3.36 1.81
CA ARG A 52 -4.97 -4.11 0.62
C ARG A 52 -6.43 -4.54 0.73
N GLN A 53 -6.84 -5.08 1.87
CA GLN A 53 -8.24 -5.44 2.13
C GLN A 53 -9.16 -4.21 2.12
N SER A 54 -8.72 -3.09 2.71
CA SER A 54 -9.47 -1.82 2.68
C SER A 54 -9.66 -1.29 1.26
N LEU A 55 -8.66 -1.42 0.39
CA LEU A 55 -8.75 -1.04 -1.02
C LEU A 55 -9.71 -1.95 -1.78
N ALA A 56 -9.63 -3.27 -1.57
CA ALA A 56 -10.52 -4.25 -2.19
C ALA A 56 -11.98 -4.02 -1.79
N ALA A 57 -12.25 -3.78 -0.50
CA ALA A 57 -13.60 -3.48 0.00
C ALA A 57 -14.19 -2.21 -0.62
N ARG A 58 -13.38 -1.14 -0.80
CA ARG A 58 -13.83 0.09 -1.48
C ARG A 58 -14.21 -0.17 -2.95
N ASN A 59 -13.45 -1.00 -3.65
CA ASN A 59 -13.74 -1.34 -5.03
C ASN A 59 -15.00 -2.22 -5.14
N HIS A 60 -15.22 -3.12 -4.18
CA HIS A 60 -16.41 -3.95 -4.13
C HIS A 60 -17.69 -3.12 -3.90
N VAL A 61 -17.66 -2.15 -2.99
CA VAL A 61 -18.80 -1.25 -2.72
C VAL A 61 -19.16 -0.39 -3.93
N ARG A 62 -18.19 0.00 -4.76
CA ARG A 62 -18.42 0.82 -5.97
C ARG A 62 -18.98 0.05 -7.16
N SER A 63 -19.03 -1.28 -7.09
CA SER A 63 -19.50 -2.14 -8.19
C SER A 63 -20.92 -2.68 -7.97
N ARG A 64 -21.60 -2.25 -6.90
CA ARG A 64 -23.03 -2.49 -6.63
C ARG A 64 -23.82 -1.22 -6.91
#